data_AF-A0A9E1SDU2-F1
#
_entry.id   AF-A0A9E1SDU2-F1
#
_cell.length_a   1.000
_cell.length_b   1.000
_cell.length_c   1.000
_cell.angle_alpha   90.00
_cell.angle_beta   90.00
_cell.angle_gamma   90.00
#
_symmetry.space_group_name_H-M   'P 1'
#
loop_
_entity.id
_entity.type
_entity.pdbx_description
1 polymer ?
#
loop_
_entity_poly.entity_id
_entity_poly.type
_entity_poly.pdbx_seq_one_letter_code
_entity_poly.pdbx_strand_id
1 'polypeptide(L)'
;MERIHPNSLIMRTHNPSLNAKLYQVELTKSVRNEFEHNVTQQIFITPITWGIMKSSKEEVIKLIHIAGSQMEEGATSIQLSEKIMEIVAQLEQFPTEIAVDALKKEFQELI
;
A
#
# COMPACT_ATOMS: atom_id res chain seq x y z
N MET A 1 -2.28 -4.90 -6.90
CA MET A 1 -1.35 -3.79 -6.59
C MET A 1 -2.05 -2.44 -6.49
N GLU A 2 -2.92 -2.07 -7.43
CA GLU A 2 -3.69 -0.81 -7.38
C GLU A 2 -4.56 -0.67 -6.11
N ARG A 3 -5.10 -1.77 -5.58
CA ARG A 3 -5.86 -1.80 -4.32
C ARG A 3 -5.00 -1.58 -3.06
N ILE A 4 -3.70 -1.87 -3.15
CA ILE A 4 -2.72 -1.68 -2.07
C ILE A 4 -2.14 -0.26 -2.10
N HIS A 5 -2.25 0.44 -3.22
CA HIS A 5 -1.80 1.83 -3.34
C HIS A 5 -2.38 2.69 -2.20
N PRO A 6 -1.59 3.53 -1.50
CA PRO A 6 -2.03 4.28 -0.32
C PRO A 6 -3.33 5.06 -0.53
N ASN A 7 -3.44 5.79 -1.66
CA ASN A 7 -4.66 6.51 -2.03
C ASN A 7 -5.91 5.60 -2.07
N SER A 8 -5.84 4.51 -2.85
CA SER A 8 -6.93 3.52 -2.97
C SER A 8 -7.24 2.83 -1.64
N LEU A 9 -6.25 2.62 -0.80
CA LEU A 9 -6.40 1.98 0.50
C LEU A 9 -7.16 2.90 1.46
N ILE A 10 -6.75 4.17 1.56
CA ILE A 10 -7.36 5.17 2.44
C ILE A 10 -8.83 5.39 2.05
N MET A 11 -9.11 5.60 0.76
CA MET A 11 -10.48 5.85 0.29
C MET A 11 -11.46 4.72 0.66
N ARG A 12 -10.98 3.47 0.73
CA ARG A 12 -11.84 2.30 1.02
C ARG A 12 -11.94 1.95 2.49
N THR A 13 -10.94 2.31 3.28
CA THR A 13 -10.84 1.97 4.72
C THR A 13 -11.17 3.15 5.61
N HIS A 14 -11.49 4.31 5.04
CA HIS A 14 -11.74 5.53 5.78
C HIS A 14 -12.79 5.33 6.88
N ASN A 15 -12.37 5.53 8.13
CA ASN A 15 -13.22 5.43 9.31
C ASN A 15 -12.91 6.58 10.27
N PRO A 16 -13.73 7.64 10.31
CA PRO A 16 -13.51 8.81 11.17
C PRO A 16 -13.52 8.50 12.67
N SER A 17 -14.14 7.39 13.07
CA SER A 17 -14.31 7.02 14.48
C SER A 17 -13.04 6.43 15.11
N LEU A 18 -12.02 6.12 14.30
CA LEU A 18 -10.77 5.55 14.77
C LEU A 18 -9.73 6.63 15.08
N ASN A 19 -8.93 6.39 16.12
CA ASN A 19 -7.68 7.11 16.31
C ASN A 19 -6.60 6.58 15.33
N ALA A 20 -5.53 7.36 15.14
CA ALA A 20 -4.45 7.07 14.22
C ALA A 20 -3.82 5.69 14.46
N LYS A 21 -3.63 5.29 15.73
CA LYS A 21 -3.01 4.01 16.08
C LYS A 21 -3.85 2.80 15.66
N LEU A 22 -5.16 2.84 15.93
CA LEU A 22 -6.08 1.78 15.50
C LEU A 22 -6.19 1.74 13.99
N TYR A 23 -6.25 2.91 13.35
CA TYR A 23 -6.32 3.00 11.90
C TYR A 23 -5.04 2.50 11.21
N GLN A 24 -3.85 2.78 11.78
CA GLN A 24 -2.58 2.23 11.30
C GLN A 24 -2.57 0.69 11.28
N VAL A 25 -3.12 0.07 12.32
CA VAL A 25 -3.26 -1.39 12.41
C VAL A 25 -4.22 -1.90 11.33
N GLU A 26 -5.36 -1.24 11.14
CA GLU A 26 -6.33 -1.60 10.10
C GLU A 26 -5.77 -1.48 8.68
N LEU A 27 -5.04 -0.40 8.39
CA LEU A 27 -4.35 -0.20 7.10
C LEU A 27 -3.34 -1.33 6.85
N THR A 28 -2.49 -1.62 7.83
CA THR A 28 -1.48 -2.69 7.72
C THR A 28 -2.13 -4.06 7.50
N LYS A 29 -3.22 -4.35 8.20
CA LYS A 29 -3.99 -5.58 8.02
C LYS A 29 -4.60 -5.65 6.62
N SER A 30 -5.18 -4.55 6.15
CA SER A 30 -5.79 -4.46 4.83
C SER A 30 -4.77 -4.68 3.71
N VAL A 31 -3.56 -4.11 3.81
CA VAL A 31 -2.46 -4.35 2.86
C VAL A 31 -2.10 -5.84 2.80
N ARG A 32 -1.98 -6.51 3.95
CA ARG A 32 -1.64 -7.93 4.02
C ARG A 32 -2.73 -8.80 3.39
N ASN A 33 -3.99 -8.57 3.75
CA ASN A 33 -5.12 -9.31 3.21
C ASN A 33 -5.23 -9.15 1.69
N GLU A 34 -5.13 -7.91 1.19
CA GLU A 34 -5.15 -7.64 -0.25
C GLU A 34 -3.97 -8.30 -0.97
N PHE A 35 -2.79 -8.29 -0.36
CA PHE A 35 -1.64 -8.99 -0.93
C PHE A 35 -1.88 -10.50 -0.98
N GLU A 36 -2.31 -11.13 0.12
CA GLU A 36 -2.65 -12.55 0.18
C GLU A 36 -3.70 -12.94 -0.85
N HIS A 37 -4.80 -12.18 -0.96
CA HIS A 37 -5.81 -12.42 -2.00
C HIS A 37 -5.24 -12.35 -3.42
N ASN A 38 -4.29 -11.45 -3.68
CA ASN A 38 -3.61 -11.36 -4.98
C ASN A 38 -2.62 -12.52 -5.20
N VAL A 39 -1.91 -12.98 -4.16
CA VAL A 39 -0.98 -14.13 -4.23
C VAL A 39 -1.71 -15.39 -4.66
N THR A 40 -2.88 -15.66 -4.07
CA THR A 40 -3.69 -16.83 -4.41
C THR A 40 -4.22 -16.81 -5.84
N GLN A 41 -4.19 -15.64 -6.50
CA GLN A 41 -4.69 -15.45 -7.86
C GLN A 41 -3.57 -15.44 -8.93
N GLN A 42 -2.30 -15.63 -8.56
CA GLN A 42 -1.17 -15.50 -9.50
C GLN A 42 -0.28 -16.75 -9.56
N ILE A 43 -0.50 -17.58 -10.59
CA ILE A 43 0.37 -18.72 -10.96
C ILE A 43 1.25 -18.40 -12.19
N PHE A 44 1.22 -17.16 -12.71
CA PHE A 44 1.78 -16.83 -14.03
C PHE A 44 2.75 -15.63 -14.06
N ILE A 45 3.51 -15.40 -12.99
CA ILE A 45 4.50 -14.32 -12.95
C ILE A 45 5.92 -14.82 -12.65
N THR A 46 6.91 -14.14 -13.22
CA THR A 46 8.33 -14.45 -13.04
C THR A 46 8.78 -14.19 -11.60
N PRO A 47 9.86 -14.86 -11.13
CA PRO A 47 10.44 -14.58 -9.83
C PRO A 47 10.88 -13.12 -9.64
N ILE A 48 11.25 -12.43 -10.73
CA ILE A 48 11.66 -11.02 -10.71
C ILE A 48 10.47 -10.12 -10.39
N THR A 49 9.40 -10.21 -11.18
CA THR A 49 8.18 -9.43 -10.96
C THR A 49 7.54 -9.75 -9.61
N TRP A 50 7.62 -11.01 -9.18
CA TRP A 50 7.21 -11.41 -7.85
C TRP A 50 8.04 -10.74 -6.73
N GLY A 51 9.35 -10.60 -6.92
CA GLY A 51 10.22 -9.84 -6.02
C GLY A 51 9.80 -8.38 -5.90
N ILE A 52 9.51 -7.74 -7.03
CA ILE A 52 9.04 -6.34 -7.09
C ILE A 52 7.71 -6.18 -6.33
N MET A 53 6.76 -7.10 -6.54
CA MET A 53 5.48 -7.07 -5.82
C MET A 53 5.63 -7.18 -4.31
N LYS A 54 6.47 -8.12 -3.83
CA LYS A 54 6.73 -8.26 -2.40
C LYS A 54 7.37 -7.00 -1.83
N SER A 55 8.38 -6.45 -2.50
CA SER A 55 9.07 -5.22 -2.07
C SER A 55 8.10 -4.05 -2.01
N SER A 56 7.24 -3.90 -3.02
CA SER A 56 6.22 -2.87 -3.09
C SER A 56 5.24 -2.93 -1.92
N LYS A 57 4.77 -4.13 -1.56
CA LYS A 57 3.93 -4.34 -0.36
C LYS A 57 4.64 -3.90 0.92
N GLU A 58 5.92 -4.26 1.09
CA GLU A 58 6.69 -3.86 2.28
C GLU A 58 6.89 -2.34 2.36
N GLU A 59 7.12 -1.66 1.23
CA GLU A 59 7.25 -0.19 1.23
C GLU A 59 5.93 0.52 1.59
N VAL A 60 4.77 -0.03 1.20
CA VAL A 60 3.47 0.50 1.66
C VAL A 60 3.34 0.36 3.18
N ILE A 61 3.69 -0.80 3.74
CA ILE A 61 3.65 -1.04 5.19
C ILE A 61 4.60 -0.08 5.89
N LYS A 62 5.82 0.08 5.40
CA LYS A 62 6.83 0.97 5.96
C LYS A 62 6.38 2.43 5.93
N LEU A 63 5.79 2.90 4.84
CA LEU A 63 5.17 4.22 4.74
C LEU A 63 4.12 4.44 5.84
N ILE A 64 3.21 3.47 6.03
CA ILE A 64 2.17 3.53 7.08
C ILE A 64 2.82 3.65 8.47
N HIS A 65 3.93 2.94 8.72
CA HIS A 65 4.65 3.04 9.99
C HIS A 65 5.36 4.37 10.17
N ILE A 66 6.00 4.91 9.13
CA ILE A 66 6.68 6.21 9.16
C ILE A 66 5.68 7.34 9.40
N ALA A 67 4.51 7.30 8.75
CA ALA A 67 3.45 8.26 8.99
C ALA A 67 2.88 8.12 10.42
N GLY A 68 2.63 6.89 10.86
CA GLY A 68 2.14 6.59 12.20
C GLY A 68 3.09 7.04 13.32
N SER A 69 4.40 6.91 13.13
CA SER A 69 5.39 7.36 14.13
C SER A 69 5.47 8.88 14.28
N GLN A 70 4.90 9.64 13.34
CA GLN A 70 4.85 11.10 13.39
C GLN A 70 3.54 11.62 13.99
N MET A 71 2.64 10.73 14.40
CA MET A 71 1.36 11.10 15.00
C MET A 71 1.50 11.32 16.50
N GLU A 72 0.88 12.39 17.00
CA GLU A 72 0.76 12.65 18.43
C GLU A 72 -0.25 11.71 19.10
N GLU A 73 -0.18 11.62 20.42
CA GLU A 73 -1.17 10.88 21.20
C GLU A 73 -2.56 11.51 21.02
N GLY A 74 -3.56 10.71 20.65
CA GLY A 74 -4.90 11.19 20.37
C GLY A 74 -5.13 11.67 18.93
N ALA A 75 -4.14 11.61 18.04
CA ALA A 75 -4.31 11.92 16.63
C ALA A 75 -5.42 11.06 15.97
N THR A 76 -6.11 11.66 15.02
CA THR A 76 -7.25 11.06 14.30
C THR A 76 -6.81 10.23 13.10
N SER A 77 -7.69 9.35 12.61
CA SER A 77 -7.48 8.63 11.35
C SER A 77 -7.32 9.56 10.14
N ILE A 78 -7.97 10.72 10.17
CA ILE A 78 -7.85 11.76 9.13
C ILE A 78 -6.42 12.31 9.09
N GLN A 79 -5.87 12.71 10.23
CA GLN A 79 -4.50 13.24 10.32
C GLN A 79 -3.46 12.22 9.84
N LEU A 80 -3.65 10.94 10.17
CA LEU A 80 -2.78 9.88 9.63
C LEU A 80 -2.91 9.76 8.11
N SER A 81 -4.13 9.82 7.58
CA SER A 81 -4.40 9.76 6.13
C SER A 81 -3.72 10.91 5.38
N GLU A 82 -3.86 12.13 5.90
CA GLU A 82 -3.22 13.33 5.35
C GLU A 82 -1.70 13.17 5.34
N LYS A 83 -1.11 12.69 6.44
CA LYS A 83 0.33 12.50 6.51
C LYS A 83 0.85 11.44 5.53
N ILE A 84 0.12 10.34 5.37
CA ILE A 84 0.44 9.32 4.36
C ILE A 84 0.42 9.95 2.97
N MET A 85 -0.61 10.71 2.62
CA MET A 85 -0.74 11.34 1.31
C MET A 85 0.31 12.43 1.07
N GLU A 86 0.70 13.18 2.10
CA GLU A 86 1.81 14.15 2.03
C GLU A 86 3.12 13.47 1.64
N ILE A 87 3.46 12.34 2.29
CA ILE A 87 4.69 11.60 1.99
C ILE A 87 4.61 10.98 0.58
N VAL A 88 3.45 10.45 0.17
CA VAL A 88 3.26 9.91 -1.19
C VAL A 88 3.44 10.99 -2.24
N ALA A 89 2.95 12.21 -2.01
CA ALA A 89 3.06 13.33 -2.95
C ALA A 89 4.51 13.83 -3.14
N GLN A 90 5.43 13.48 -2.24
CA GLN A 90 6.87 13.78 -2.38
C GLN A 90 7.59 12.81 -3.30
N LEU A 91 6.96 11.70 -3.67
CA LEU A 91 7.52 10.67 -4.53
C LEU A 91 7.01 10.88 -5.96
N GLU A 92 7.93 10.87 -6.93
CA GLU A 92 7.58 10.96 -8.34
C GLU A 92 6.74 9.74 -8.79
N GLN A 93 7.11 8.56 -8.29
CA GLN A 93 6.40 7.31 -8.55
C GLN A 93 6.39 6.45 -7.28
N PHE A 94 5.23 5.92 -6.91
CA PHE A 94 5.13 5.07 -5.74
C PHE A 94 5.44 3.60 -6.09
N PRO A 95 6.06 2.80 -5.18
CA PRO A 95 6.42 1.41 -5.49
C PRO A 95 5.27 0.51 -5.97
N THR A 96 4.02 0.81 -5.65
CA THR A 96 2.87 0.06 -6.18
C THR A 96 2.63 0.31 -7.67
N GLU A 97 2.98 1.49 -8.18
CA GLU A 97 2.88 1.84 -9.59
C GLU A 97 3.97 1.12 -10.39
N ILE A 98 5.22 1.12 -9.89
CA ILE A 98 6.34 0.34 -10.45
C ILE A 98 5.97 -1.14 -10.55
N ALA A 99 5.34 -1.70 -9.51
CA ALA A 99 4.90 -3.10 -9.53
C ALA A 99 3.78 -3.36 -10.55
N VAL A 100 2.87 -2.42 -10.76
CA VAL A 100 1.84 -2.51 -11.80
C VAL A 100 2.47 -2.47 -13.19
N ASP A 101 3.44 -1.59 -13.42
CA ASP A 101 4.12 -1.46 -14.71
C ASP A 101 4.95 -2.71 -15.04
N ALA A 102 5.64 -3.29 -14.05
CA ALA A 102 6.34 -4.57 -14.21
C ALA A 102 5.38 -5.70 -14.61
N LEU A 103 4.21 -5.80 -13.96
CA LEU A 103 3.17 -6.77 -14.32
C LEU A 103 2.65 -6.57 -15.75
N LYS A 104 2.37 -5.32 -16.13
CA LYS A 104 1.90 -4.99 -17.49
C LYS A 104 2.93 -5.38 -18.55
N LYS A 105 4.20 -5.06 -18.30
CA LYS A 105 5.30 -5.39 -19.21
C LYS A 105 5.43 -6.90 -19.38
N GLU A 106 5.45 -7.65 -18.29
CA GLU A 106 5.56 -9.10 -18.36
C GLU A 106 4.38 -9.74 -19.11
N PHE A 107 3.17 -9.25 -18.89
CA PHE A 107 1.99 -9.73 -19.63
C PHE A 107 2.06 -9.43 -21.12
N GLN A 108 2.61 -8.28 -21.51
CA GLN A 108 2.84 -7.93 -22.93
C GLN A 108 3.90 -8.81 -23.60
N GLU A 109 4.89 -9.32 -22.85
CA GLU A 109 5.92 -10.23 -23.37
C GLU A 109 5.39 -11.68 -23.55
N LEU A 110 4.26 -12.02 -22.94
CA LEU A 110 3.62 -13.34 -23.03
C LEU A 110 2.60 -13.48 -24.17
N ILE A 111 2.22 -12.37 -24.83
CA ILE A 111 1.28 -12.30 -25.96
C ILE A 111 2.04 -12.08 -27.26
#